data_AF-A0A2X2E0T1-F1
#
_entry.id   AF-A0A2X2E0T1-F1
#
_cell.length_a   1.000
_cell.length_b   1.000
_cell.length_c   1.000
_cell.angle_alpha   90.00
_cell.angle_beta   90.00
_cell.angle_gamma   90.00
#
_symmetry.space_group_name_H-M   'P 1'
#
loop_
_entity.id
_entity.type
_entity.pdbx_description
1 polymer ?
#
loop_
_entity_poly.entity_id
_entity_poly.type
_entity_poly.pdbx_seq_one_letter_code
_entity_poly.pdbx_strand_id
1 'polypeptide(L)'
;MKEQLSSYWKILIEAVKQQVKPALGCTEPISLALAAATAARYLQHNITRISAEVSPNLMKNGMGVTVPGTGMVGLSIAASLGAVAGDSEAGLEVLKNATPEQVELSKNLLNSGIVCVSIKKACQEVLYSEVTVEDGENSATVIIAGDHTNIVKIIHNGQVVLDKLSSQSEQTASPCQIKQALTNTNTREIYQFITQAPVEEISFILQSAQLNDALSKEGLNNTYGLHIGSNLTTPATTWLVS
;
A
#
# COMPACT_ATOMS: atom_id res chain seq x y z
N MET A 1 -29.35 0.12 28.18
CA MET A 1 -28.07 -0.40 28.70
C MET A 1 -27.22 -0.77 27.49
N LYS A 2 -26.05 -0.16 27.31
CA LYS A 2 -25.11 -0.61 26.28
C LYS A 2 -24.50 -1.92 26.79
N GLU A 3 -24.82 -3.06 26.17
CA GLU A 3 -24.11 -4.30 26.43
C GLU A 3 -22.63 -4.06 26.13
N GLN A 4 -21.78 -4.22 27.15
CA GLN A 4 -20.34 -4.12 26.95
C GLN A 4 -19.90 -5.28 26.06
N LEU A 5 -19.37 -4.94 24.88
CA LEU A 5 -18.75 -5.89 23.97
C LEU A 5 -17.66 -6.69 24.70
N SER A 6 -17.73 -8.02 24.58
CA SER A 6 -16.69 -8.89 25.10
C SER A 6 -15.33 -8.52 24.49
N SER A 7 -14.26 -8.70 25.26
CA SER A 7 -12.88 -8.50 24.78
C SER A 7 -12.59 -9.32 23.52
N TYR A 8 -13.21 -10.50 23.41
CA TYR A 8 -13.12 -11.37 22.24
C TYR A 8 -13.76 -10.77 20.98
N TRP A 9 -14.98 -10.22 21.08
CA TRP A 9 -15.64 -9.59 19.94
C TRP A 9 -14.91 -8.34 19.46
N LYS A 10 -14.29 -7.59 20.36
CA LYS A 10 -13.42 -6.47 19.99
C LYS A 10 -12.24 -6.93 19.13
N ILE A 11 -11.60 -8.05 19.47
CA ILE A 11 -10.52 -8.61 18.66
C ILE A 11 -11.01 -9.04 17.27
N LEU A 12 -12.20 -9.66 17.17
CA LEU A 12 -12.80 -10.02 15.88
C LEU A 12 -13.16 -8.78 15.06
N ILE A 13 -13.71 -7.74 15.67
CA ILE A 13 -13.99 -6.46 15.00
C ILE A 13 -12.70 -5.82 14.47
N GLU A 14 -11.63 -5.79 15.26
CA GLU A 14 -10.33 -5.28 14.81
C GLU A 14 -9.73 -6.13 13.69
N ALA A 15 -9.90 -7.46 13.73
CA ALA A 15 -9.52 -8.34 12.63
C ALA A 15 -10.27 -7.99 11.33
N VAL A 16 -11.59 -7.77 11.41
CA VAL A 16 -12.40 -7.36 10.26
C VAL A 16 -12.00 -5.98 9.77
N LYS A 17 -11.77 -5.00 10.66
CA LYS A 17 -11.28 -3.66 10.27
C LYS A 17 -9.95 -3.72 9.55
N GLN A 18 -9.02 -4.60 9.95
CA GLN A 18 -7.75 -4.77 9.25
C GLN A 18 -7.93 -5.37 7.84
N GLN A 19 -8.92 -6.25 7.65
CA GLN A 19 -9.15 -6.95 6.38
C GLN A 19 -10.08 -6.20 5.41
N VAL A 20 -10.98 -5.35 5.93
CA VAL A 20 -12.00 -4.62 5.14
C VAL A 20 -11.54 -3.20 4.79
N LYS A 21 -10.26 -2.88 5.00
CA LYS A 21 -9.66 -1.63 4.48
C LYS A 21 -9.89 -1.56 2.96
N PRO A 22 -10.32 -0.41 2.41
CA PRO A 22 -10.50 -0.26 0.96
C PRO A 22 -9.25 -0.69 0.22
N ALA A 23 -9.37 -1.78 -0.55
CA ALA A 23 -8.33 -2.21 -1.46
C ALA A 23 -8.38 -1.29 -2.69
N LEU A 24 -7.74 -0.14 -2.58
CA LEU A 24 -7.23 0.54 -3.76
C LEU A 24 -6.11 -0.35 -4.30
N GLY A 25 -6.48 -1.28 -5.17
CA GLY A 25 -5.50 -1.99 -5.99
C GLY A 25 -4.68 -0.91 -6.68
N CYS A 26 -3.36 -0.95 -6.49
CA CYS A 26 -2.34 0.07 -6.81
C CYS A 26 -1.66 0.76 -5.63
N THR A 27 -1.93 0.37 -4.38
CA THR A 27 -1.28 1.02 -3.22
C THR A 27 0.14 0.55 -2.94
N GLU A 28 0.57 -0.62 -3.42
CA GLU A 28 1.93 -1.12 -3.17
C GLU A 28 3.03 -0.29 -3.85
N PRO A 29 2.95 0.04 -5.15
CA PRO A 29 3.93 0.95 -5.75
C PRO A 29 3.87 2.35 -5.12
N ILE A 30 2.69 2.81 -4.73
CA ILE A 30 2.49 4.12 -4.08
C ILE A 30 3.13 4.16 -2.69
N SER A 31 3.04 3.09 -1.90
CA SER A 31 3.74 2.96 -0.61
C SER A 31 5.26 3.09 -0.81
N LEU A 32 5.80 2.45 -1.85
CA LEU A 32 7.23 2.56 -2.16
C LEU A 32 7.61 3.96 -2.64
N ALA A 33 6.77 4.58 -3.47
CA ALA A 33 6.95 5.96 -3.91
C ALA A 33 6.92 6.95 -2.74
N LEU A 34 6.03 6.75 -1.77
CA LEU A 34 5.93 7.57 -0.56
C LEU A 34 7.20 7.44 0.31
N ALA A 35 7.72 6.23 0.48
CA ALA A 35 9.00 6.04 1.18
C ALA A 35 10.15 6.76 0.45
N ALA A 36 10.20 6.66 -0.88
CA ALA A 36 11.21 7.32 -1.70
C ALA A 36 11.11 8.86 -1.65
N ALA A 37 9.91 9.41 -1.75
CA ALA A 37 9.63 10.84 -1.63
C ALA A 37 10.05 11.38 -0.26
N THR A 38 9.71 10.65 0.79
CA THR A 38 10.08 11.01 2.16
C THR A 38 11.59 10.99 2.36
N ALA A 39 12.30 10.01 1.79
CA ALA A 39 13.76 9.94 1.85
C ALA A 39 14.41 11.11 1.08
N ALA A 40 13.94 11.39 -0.13
CA ALA A 40 14.49 12.45 -0.99
C ALA A 40 14.43 13.86 -0.34
N ARG A 41 13.46 14.12 0.55
CA ARG A 41 13.35 15.41 1.27
C ARG A 41 14.52 15.72 2.20
N TYR A 42 15.29 14.72 2.60
CA TYR A 42 16.47 14.91 3.42
C TYR A 42 17.73 15.22 2.59
N LEU A 43 17.64 15.08 1.26
CA LEU A 43 18.75 15.29 0.34
C LEU A 43 18.67 16.70 -0.27
N GLN A 44 19.82 17.22 -0.68
CA GLN A 44 19.94 18.57 -1.24
C GLN A 44 20.47 18.57 -2.67
N HIS A 45 21.07 17.47 -3.12
CA HIS A 45 21.65 17.34 -4.45
C HIS A 45 20.88 16.35 -5.32
N ASN A 46 21.37 16.18 -6.56
CA ASN A 46 20.81 15.22 -7.49
C ASN A 46 21.01 13.79 -6.99
N ILE A 47 19.96 12.98 -7.11
CA ILE A 47 19.97 11.58 -6.72
C ILE A 47 21.01 10.81 -7.53
N THR A 48 21.93 10.15 -6.84
CA THR A 48 22.96 9.27 -7.43
C THR A 48 22.59 7.80 -7.33
N ARG A 49 21.75 7.42 -6.36
CA ARG A 49 21.29 6.04 -6.18
C ARG A 49 19.96 5.95 -5.43
N ILE A 50 19.13 4.98 -5.83
CA ILE A 50 17.92 4.57 -5.13
C ILE A 50 18.00 3.06 -4.90
N SER A 51 18.05 2.65 -3.65
CA SER A 51 18.05 1.23 -3.26
C SER A 51 16.82 0.94 -2.42
N ALA A 52 16.02 -0.04 -2.84
CA ALA A 52 14.80 -0.43 -2.16
C ALA A 52 14.78 -1.92 -1.80
N GLU A 53 14.31 -2.22 -0.60
CA GLU A 53 14.02 -3.56 -0.13
C GLU A 53 12.55 -3.65 0.32
N VAL A 54 11.82 -4.64 -0.21
CA VAL A 54 10.38 -4.80 0.08
C VAL A 54 10.05 -6.20 0.56
N SER A 55 8.93 -6.36 1.27
CA SER A 55 8.40 -7.69 1.61
C SER A 55 8.09 -8.51 0.34
N PRO A 56 8.14 -9.85 0.40
CA PRO A 56 7.73 -10.70 -0.72
C PRO A 56 6.29 -10.44 -1.20
N ASN A 57 5.40 -10.07 -0.29
CA ASN A 57 4.00 -9.78 -0.59
C ASN A 57 3.83 -8.42 -1.29
N LEU A 58 4.57 -7.39 -0.87
CA LEU A 58 4.61 -6.11 -1.59
C LEU A 58 5.25 -6.29 -2.97
N MET A 59 6.34 -7.05 -3.08
CA MET A 59 6.98 -7.37 -4.37
C MET A 59 6.00 -8.00 -5.36
N LYS A 60 5.34 -9.11 -4.98
CA LYS A 60 4.43 -9.82 -5.89
C LYS A 60 3.24 -8.94 -6.32
N ASN A 61 2.71 -8.11 -5.40
CA ASN A 61 1.53 -7.30 -5.66
C ASN A 61 1.87 -6.04 -6.47
N GLY A 62 3.02 -5.41 -6.22
CA GLY A 62 3.41 -4.16 -6.86
C GLY A 62 4.13 -4.32 -8.20
N MET A 63 4.69 -5.48 -8.52
CA MET A 63 5.49 -5.68 -9.73
C MET A 63 4.67 -5.57 -11.03
N GLY A 64 3.41 -6.02 -11.02
CA GLY A 64 2.52 -6.01 -12.19
C GLY A 64 1.59 -4.80 -12.27
N VAL A 65 1.78 -3.81 -11.40
CA VAL A 65 0.83 -2.69 -11.23
C VAL A 65 1.33 -1.46 -11.99
N THR A 66 0.41 -0.84 -12.74
CA THR A 66 0.67 0.43 -13.43
C THR A 66 0.83 1.58 -12.45
N VAL A 67 1.88 2.38 -12.63
CA VAL A 67 2.09 3.60 -11.84
C VAL A 67 1.40 4.79 -12.53
N PRO A 68 0.47 5.49 -11.85
CA PRO A 68 -0.30 6.58 -12.45
C PRO A 68 0.58 7.63 -13.13
N GLY A 69 0.14 8.11 -14.31
CA GLY A 69 0.85 9.14 -15.08
C GLY A 69 2.13 8.69 -15.79
N THR A 70 2.65 7.49 -15.53
CA THR A 70 3.95 7.06 -16.09
C THR A 70 3.85 6.24 -17.39
N GLY A 71 2.73 5.54 -17.58
CA GLY A 71 2.57 4.53 -18.63
C GLY A 71 3.42 3.27 -18.41
N MET A 72 4.06 3.13 -17.24
CA MET A 72 4.93 2.01 -16.88
C MET A 72 4.35 1.21 -15.72
N VAL A 73 4.82 -0.03 -15.60
CA VAL A 73 4.46 -0.94 -14.50
C VAL A 73 5.64 -1.17 -13.58
N GLY A 74 5.36 -1.38 -12.31
CA GLY A 74 6.31 -1.94 -11.36
C GLY A 74 6.90 -0.97 -10.33
N LEU A 75 7.56 -1.57 -9.35
CA LEU A 75 8.08 -0.89 -8.17
C LEU A 75 9.24 0.07 -8.48
N SER A 76 10.09 -0.25 -9.46
CA SER A 76 11.26 0.57 -9.76
C SER A 76 10.86 1.96 -10.25
N ILE A 77 9.87 2.06 -11.15
CA ILE A 77 9.38 3.37 -11.62
C ILE A 77 8.69 4.14 -10.50
N ALA A 78 7.98 3.46 -9.60
CA ALA A 78 7.36 4.10 -8.45
C ALA A 78 8.39 4.70 -7.49
N ALA A 79 9.45 3.95 -7.17
CA ALA A 79 10.55 4.44 -6.32
C ALA A 79 11.27 5.63 -6.97
N SER A 80 11.58 5.54 -8.27
CA SER A 80 12.23 6.61 -9.03
C SER A 80 11.38 7.89 -9.05
N LEU A 81 10.11 7.78 -9.45
CA LEU A 81 9.21 8.92 -9.53
C LEU A 81 8.88 9.52 -8.16
N GLY A 82 8.72 8.67 -7.15
CA GLY A 82 8.55 9.11 -5.77
C GLY A 82 9.72 9.97 -5.30
N ALA A 83 10.96 9.53 -5.54
CA ALA A 83 12.14 10.30 -5.15
C ALA A 83 12.29 11.62 -5.94
N VAL A 84 11.89 11.65 -7.21
CA VAL A 84 12.04 12.83 -8.09
C VAL A 84 10.94 13.87 -7.89
N ALA A 85 9.69 13.43 -7.71
CA ALA A 85 8.51 14.29 -7.83
C ALA A 85 7.45 14.04 -6.75
N GLY A 86 7.70 13.11 -5.83
CA GLY A 86 6.71 12.72 -4.84
C GLY A 86 6.50 13.80 -3.77
N ASP A 87 5.24 14.02 -3.41
CA ASP A 87 4.85 14.82 -2.25
C ASP A 87 4.71 13.92 -1.01
N SER A 88 5.69 13.97 -0.10
CA SER A 88 5.72 13.12 1.11
C SER A 88 4.52 13.31 2.03
N GLU A 89 3.83 14.46 1.96
CA GLU A 89 2.71 14.77 2.85
C GLU A 89 1.37 14.35 2.23
N ALA A 90 1.36 13.95 0.96
CA ALA A 90 0.13 13.60 0.23
C ALA A 90 -0.32 12.14 0.44
N GLY A 91 0.39 11.35 1.25
CA GLY A 91 0.03 9.97 1.55
C GLY A 91 -0.09 9.11 0.29
N LEU A 92 -1.28 8.57 0.03
CA LEU A 92 -1.55 7.77 -1.18
C LEU A 92 -1.63 8.60 -2.47
N GLU A 93 -1.70 9.92 -2.36
CA GLU A 93 -1.66 10.84 -3.50
C GLU A 93 -0.25 11.38 -3.78
N VAL A 94 0.82 10.72 -3.27
CA VAL A 94 2.23 11.16 -3.41
C VAL A 94 2.62 11.57 -4.83
N LEU A 95 2.03 10.96 -5.87
CA LEU A 95 2.36 11.23 -7.27
C LEU A 95 1.42 12.22 -7.99
N LYS A 96 0.43 12.81 -7.30
CA LYS A 96 -0.63 13.61 -7.96
C LYS A 96 -0.12 14.82 -8.73
N ASN A 97 1.00 15.40 -8.30
CA ASN A 97 1.57 16.62 -8.84
C ASN A 97 2.77 16.35 -9.78
N ALA A 98 3.05 15.07 -10.10
CA ALA A 98 4.17 14.72 -10.96
C ALA A 98 3.97 15.25 -12.39
N THR A 99 4.94 16.01 -12.89
CA THR A 99 4.89 16.56 -14.25
C THR A 99 5.43 15.58 -15.30
N PRO A 100 5.06 15.73 -16.59
CA PRO A 100 5.64 14.92 -17.67
C PRO A 100 7.17 14.97 -17.72
N GLU A 101 7.79 16.13 -17.45
CA GLU A 101 9.25 16.24 -17.44
C GLU A 101 9.87 15.41 -16.31
N GLN A 102 9.25 15.40 -15.14
CA GLN A 102 9.70 14.60 -13.99
C GLN A 102 9.50 13.09 -14.22
N VAL A 103 8.43 12.71 -14.93
CA VAL A 103 8.23 11.32 -15.36
C VAL A 103 9.36 10.89 -16.29
N GLU A 104 9.71 11.70 -17.30
CA GLU A 104 10.84 11.39 -18.19
C GLU A 104 12.19 11.36 -17.46
N LEU A 105 12.42 12.27 -16.52
CA LEU A 105 13.60 12.23 -15.66
C LEU A 105 13.67 10.90 -14.89
N SER A 106 12.56 10.47 -14.30
CA SER A 106 12.48 9.22 -13.54
C SER A 106 12.76 7.99 -14.39
N LYS A 107 12.31 7.99 -15.65
CA LYS A 107 12.64 6.95 -16.64
C LYS A 107 14.12 6.93 -16.99
N ASN A 108 14.74 8.10 -17.13
CA ASN A 108 16.18 8.20 -17.38
C ASN A 108 17.00 7.65 -16.21
N LEU A 109 16.60 7.91 -14.96
CA LEU A 109 17.25 7.32 -13.79
C LEU A 109 17.16 5.78 -13.81
N LEU A 110 16.01 5.21 -14.17
CA LEU A 110 15.89 3.76 -14.34
C LEU A 110 16.85 3.22 -15.41
N ASN A 111 16.89 3.86 -16.57
CA ASN A 111 17.74 3.44 -17.70
C ASN A 111 19.24 3.56 -17.37
N SER A 112 19.60 4.49 -16.48
CA SER A 112 20.98 4.65 -16.00
C SER A 112 21.42 3.57 -15.00
N GLY A 113 20.50 2.72 -14.53
CA GLY A 113 20.81 1.59 -13.64
C GLY A 113 21.02 1.98 -12.17
N ILE A 114 20.71 3.21 -11.77
CA ILE A 114 20.90 3.69 -10.39
C ILE A 114 19.77 3.29 -9.44
N VAL A 115 18.69 2.68 -9.96
CA VAL A 115 17.51 2.26 -9.18
C VAL A 115 17.50 0.75 -9.06
N CYS A 116 17.52 0.25 -7.83
CA CYS A 116 17.48 -1.18 -7.53
C CYS A 116 16.36 -1.48 -6.54
N VAL A 117 15.50 -2.45 -6.87
CA VAL A 117 14.45 -2.96 -5.96
C VAL A 117 14.68 -4.45 -5.75
N SER A 118 14.72 -4.88 -4.49
CA SER A 118 14.95 -6.28 -4.13
C SER A 118 14.04 -6.72 -2.98
N ILE A 119 14.01 -8.03 -2.71
CA ILE A 119 13.23 -8.59 -1.61
C ILE A 119 14.06 -8.53 -0.33
N LYS A 120 13.51 -7.95 0.74
CA LYS A 120 14.13 -7.94 2.07
C LYS A 120 14.26 -9.38 2.59
N LYS A 121 15.49 -9.80 2.88
CA LYS A 121 15.76 -11.13 3.44
C LYS A 121 15.19 -11.23 4.86
N ALA A 122 14.53 -12.35 5.17
CA ALA A 122 13.93 -12.64 6.48
C ALA A 122 12.89 -11.59 6.96
N CYS A 123 12.06 -11.08 6.04
CA CYS A 123 10.95 -10.19 6.37
C CYS A 123 9.71 -10.97 6.86
N GLN A 124 9.26 -10.70 8.09
CA GLN A 124 8.03 -11.28 8.65
C GLN A 124 6.79 -10.39 8.42
N GLU A 125 7.00 -9.14 8.04
CA GLU A 125 5.94 -8.18 7.76
C GLU A 125 5.27 -8.46 6.41
N VAL A 126 3.94 -8.43 6.40
CA VAL A 126 3.14 -8.60 5.17
C VAL A 126 3.28 -7.38 4.25
N LEU A 127 3.44 -6.21 4.84
CA LEU A 127 3.67 -4.96 4.14
C LEU A 127 4.90 -4.29 4.72
N TYR A 128 5.94 -4.19 3.88
CA TYR A 128 7.22 -3.60 4.22
C TYR A 128 7.83 -2.98 2.97
N SER A 129 8.22 -1.72 3.07
CA SER A 129 9.04 -1.03 2.09
C SER A 129 10.10 -0.19 2.80
N GLU A 130 11.35 -0.45 2.46
CA GLU A 130 12.52 0.30 2.89
C GLU A 130 13.17 0.90 1.65
N VAL A 131 13.33 2.22 1.63
CA VAL A 131 13.99 2.93 0.53
C VAL A 131 15.12 3.74 1.09
N THR A 132 16.30 3.58 0.51
CA THR A 132 17.46 4.44 0.71
C THR A 132 17.69 5.25 -0.56
N VAL A 133 17.72 6.57 -0.42
CA VAL A 133 18.07 7.51 -1.50
C VAL A 133 19.39 8.18 -1.12
N GLU A 134 20.29 8.28 -2.08
CA GLU A 134 21.62 8.86 -1.92
C GLU A 134 21.81 9.97 -2.96
N ASP A 135 22.45 11.08 -2.56
CA ASP A 135 22.80 12.20 -3.45
C ASP A 135 24.33 12.34 -3.66
N GLY A 136 25.09 11.34 -3.20
CA GLY A 136 26.56 11.29 -3.27
C GLY A 136 27.25 11.82 -2.02
N GLU A 137 26.62 12.73 -1.28
CA GLU A 137 27.14 13.26 -0.01
C GLU A 137 26.31 12.78 1.19
N ASN A 138 25.00 12.70 1.00
CA ASN A 138 24.03 12.36 2.01
C ASN A 138 23.26 11.09 1.61
N SER A 139 22.70 10.45 2.63
CA SER A 139 21.84 9.29 2.48
C SER A 139 20.67 9.37 3.45
N ALA A 140 19.49 9.01 2.96
CA ALA A 140 18.30 8.93 3.79
C ALA A 140 17.58 7.61 3.53
N THR A 141 17.27 6.89 4.62
CA THR A 141 16.53 5.63 4.60
C THR A 141 15.19 5.83 5.29
N VAL A 142 14.11 5.45 4.62
CA VAL A 142 12.75 5.48 5.16
C VAL A 142 12.16 4.09 5.13
N ILE A 143 11.51 3.69 6.22
CA ILE A 143 10.82 2.42 6.36
C ILE A 143 9.33 2.69 6.59
N ILE A 144 8.50 2.08 5.75
CA ILE A 144 7.05 1.98 5.92
C ILE A 144 6.70 0.51 6.20
N ALA A 145 5.90 0.28 7.24
CA ALA A 145 5.49 -1.06 7.65
C ALA A 145 4.09 -1.07 8.28
N GLY A 146 3.41 -2.22 8.16
CA GLY A 146 2.07 -2.47 8.71
C GLY A 146 0.93 -1.84 7.90
N ASP A 147 1.09 -0.61 7.42
CA ASP A 147 0.14 0.07 6.52
C ASP A 147 0.89 0.89 5.44
N HIS A 148 0.26 1.13 4.27
CA HIS A 148 0.87 1.71 3.07
C HIS A 148 1.37 3.15 3.25
N THR A 149 0.96 3.82 4.33
CA THR A 149 1.38 5.20 4.63
C THR A 149 2.10 5.32 5.98
N ASN A 150 2.21 4.23 6.74
CA ASN A 150 2.75 4.27 8.09
C ASN A 150 4.28 4.26 8.09
N ILE A 151 4.90 5.44 8.05
CA ILE A 151 6.34 5.61 8.23
C ILE A 151 6.71 5.27 9.67
N VAL A 152 7.46 4.18 9.84
CA VAL A 152 7.87 3.64 11.15
C VAL A 152 9.31 4.00 11.51
N LYS A 153 10.15 4.31 10.52
CA LYS A 153 11.55 4.69 10.75
C LYS A 153 12.06 5.65 9.68
N ILE A 154 12.84 6.63 10.11
CA ILE A 154 13.61 7.52 9.24
C ILE A 154 15.04 7.60 9.77
N ILE A 155 16.01 7.37 8.88
CA ILE A 155 17.44 7.47 9.17
C ILE A 155 18.02 8.46 8.17
N HIS A 156 18.73 9.49 8.63
CA HIS A 156 19.44 10.44 7.79
C HIS A 156 20.91 10.48 8.19
N ASN A 157 21.81 10.19 7.26
CA ASN A 157 23.26 10.14 7.48
C ASN A 157 23.65 9.27 8.69
N GLY A 158 23.00 8.11 8.81
CA GLY A 158 23.20 7.16 9.92
C GLY A 158 22.56 7.56 11.25
N GLN A 159 21.96 8.75 11.35
CA GLN A 159 21.25 9.22 12.54
C GLN A 159 19.76 8.91 12.43
N VAL A 160 19.19 8.32 13.48
CA VAL A 160 17.76 8.01 13.53
C VAL A 160 16.98 9.29 13.85
N VAL A 161 16.20 9.76 12.87
CA VAL A 161 15.35 10.96 13.00
C VAL A 161 13.99 10.59 13.59
N LEU A 162 13.48 9.42 13.24
CA LEU A 162 12.20 8.89 13.71
C LEU A 162 12.31 7.39 13.91
N ASP A 163 11.81 6.89 15.04
CA ASP A 163 11.70 5.45 15.32
C ASP A 163 10.43 5.17 16.12
N LYS A 164 9.35 4.85 15.41
CA LYS A 164 8.07 4.43 16.02
C LYS A 164 8.11 2.98 16.48
N LEU A 165 9.07 2.18 16.05
CA LEU A 165 9.24 0.78 16.50
C LEU A 165 9.77 0.73 17.95
N SER A 166 10.55 1.75 18.34
CA SER A 166 11.08 1.92 19.69
C SER A 166 10.04 2.42 20.70
N SER A 167 8.93 2.99 20.21
CA SER A 167 7.86 3.57 21.02
C SER A 167 6.65 2.63 20.98
N GLN A 168 6.56 1.68 21.93
CA GLN A 168 5.35 0.90 22.14
C GLN A 168 4.21 1.82 22.63
N SER A 169 3.46 2.39 21.70
CA SER A 169 2.17 3.04 21.92
C SER A 169 1.56 3.18 20.53
N GLU A 170 0.52 2.44 20.13
CA GLU A 170 -0.81 2.44 20.73
C GLU A 170 -1.49 1.06 20.66
N GLN A 171 -2.45 0.84 21.56
CA GLN A 171 -3.21 -0.38 21.81
C GLN A 171 -4.11 -0.80 20.63
N THR A 172 -3.52 -1.28 19.54
CA THR A 172 -4.22 -2.13 18.57
C THR A 172 -3.80 -3.58 18.80
N ALA A 173 -4.75 -4.51 18.68
CA ALA A 173 -4.43 -5.93 18.84
C ALA A 173 -3.33 -6.30 17.83
N SER A 174 -2.23 -6.87 18.33
CA SER A 174 -1.10 -7.18 17.46
C SER A 174 -1.50 -8.21 16.40
N PRO A 175 -0.85 -8.24 15.22
CA PRO A 175 -1.11 -9.26 14.21
C PRO A 175 -1.02 -10.70 14.77
N CYS A 176 -0.14 -10.91 15.76
CA CYS A 176 -0.01 -12.17 16.47
C CYS A 176 -1.25 -12.50 17.33
N GLN A 177 -1.80 -11.52 18.06
CA GLN A 177 -3.02 -11.70 18.87
C GLN A 177 -4.25 -12.00 18.00
N ILE A 178 -4.39 -11.31 16.87
CA ILE A 178 -5.46 -11.56 15.90
C ILE A 178 -5.33 -12.96 15.30
N LYS A 179 -4.13 -13.34 14.86
CA LYS A 179 -3.87 -14.67 14.31
C LYS A 179 -4.19 -15.78 15.33
N GLN A 180 -3.77 -15.59 16.58
CA GLN A 180 -4.03 -16.55 17.65
C GLN A 180 -5.52 -16.65 17.98
N ALA A 181 -6.23 -15.52 18.04
CA ALA A 181 -7.68 -15.50 18.24
C ALA A 181 -8.40 -16.27 17.12
N LEU A 182 -8.14 -15.93 15.85
CA LEU A 182 -8.76 -16.59 14.69
C LEU A 182 -8.45 -18.09 14.62
N THR A 183 -7.25 -18.52 15.02
CA THR A 183 -6.87 -19.94 15.05
C THR A 183 -7.67 -20.73 16.10
N ASN A 184 -8.04 -20.07 17.20
CA ASN A 184 -8.79 -20.67 18.30
C ASN A 184 -10.31 -20.48 18.18
N THR A 185 -10.76 -19.66 17.23
CA THR A 185 -12.18 -19.40 16.96
C THR A 185 -12.83 -20.60 16.24
N ASN A 186 -13.94 -21.10 16.77
CA ASN A 186 -14.73 -22.14 16.11
C ASN A 186 -15.93 -21.59 15.32
N THR A 187 -16.50 -22.39 14.42
CA THR A 187 -17.61 -21.97 13.54
C THR A 187 -18.84 -21.46 14.29
N ARG A 188 -19.13 -22.00 15.49
CA ARG A 188 -20.28 -21.55 16.29
C ARG A 188 -20.06 -20.13 16.81
N GLU A 189 -18.86 -19.81 17.26
CA GLU A 189 -18.52 -18.47 17.74
C GLU A 189 -18.53 -17.44 16.62
N ILE A 190 -18.06 -17.81 15.42
CA ILE A 190 -18.18 -16.97 14.21
C ILE A 190 -19.66 -16.70 13.94
N TYR A 191 -20.49 -17.75 13.96
CA TYR A 191 -21.93 -17.62 13.70
C TYR A 191 -22.61 -16.70 14.71
N GLN A 192 -22.27 -16.80 16.00
CA GLN A 192 -22.78 -15.90 17.03
C GLN A 192 -22.33 -14.46 16.79
N PHE A 193 -21.05 -14.25 16.48
CA PHE A 193 -20.52 -12.92 16.18
C PHE A 193 -21.25 -12.28 14.98
N ILE A 194 -21.37 -12.97 13.85
CA ILE A 194 -22.02 -12.40 12.65
C ILE A 194 -23.51 -12.11 12.83
N THR A 195 -24.20 -12.84 13.72
CA THR A 195 -25.65 -12.68 13.95
C THR A 195 -26.00 -11.73 15.09
N GLN A 196 -25.06 -11.47 16.00
CA GLN A 196 -25.33 -10.72 17.24
C GLN A 196 -24.41 -9.51 17.44
N ALA A 197 -23.38 -9.32 16.61
CA ALA A 197 -22.55 -8.11 16.70
C ALA A 197 -23.41 -6.85 16.53
N PRO A 198 -23.26 -5.85 17.41
CA PRO A 198 -23.94 -4.57 17.26
C PRO A 198 -23.62 -3.96 15.89
N VAL A 199 -24.66 -3.57 15.16
CA VAL A 199 -24.55 -3.07 13.78
C VAL A 199 -23.64 -1.84 13.73
N GLU A 200 -23.68 -1.01 14.77
CA GLU A 200 -22.87 0.21 14.88
C GLU A 200 -21.36 -0.10 14.82
N GLU A 201 -20.93 -1.21 15.42
CA GLU A 201 -19.52 -1.61 15.51
C GLU A 201 -18.97 -2.20 14.21
N ILE A 202 -19.85 -2.70 13.33
CA ILE A 202 -19.49 -3.31 12.04
C ILE A 202 -19.92 -2.46 10.83
N SER A 203 -20.56 -1.31 11.07
CA SER A 203 -21.09 -0.40 10.05
C SER A 203 -20.03 0.10 9.06
N PHE A 204 -18.77 0.18 9.49
CA PHE A 204 -17.63 0.56 8.65
C PHE A 204 -17.47 -0.32 7.39
N ILE A 205 -17.95 -1.56 7.41
CA ILE A 205 -17.90 -2.48 6.26
C ILE A 205 -18.71 -1.93 5.08
N LEU A 206 -19.82 -1.22 5.36
CA LEU A 206 -20.68 -0.66 4.31
C LEU A 206 -19.96 0.44 3.52
N GLN A 207 -19.03 1.16 4.14
CA GLN A 207 -18.22 2.16 3.44
C GLN A 207 -17.36 1.52 2.34
N SER A 208 -16.75 0.36 2.65
CA SER A 208 -15.99 -0.40 1.66
C SER A 208 -16.88 -0.96 0.55
N ALA A 209 -18.12 -1.38 0.86
CA ALA A 209 -19.09 -1.80 -0.15
C ALA A 209 -19.49 -0.66 -1.09
N GLN A 210 -19.77 0.54 -0.56
CA GLN A 210 -20.09 1.73 -1.34
C GLN A 210 -18.92 2.13 -2.26
N LEU A 211 -17.69 2.14 -1.73
CA LEU A 211 -16.48 2.44 -2.50
C LEU A 211 -16.26 1.42 -3.63
N ASN A 212 -16.38 0.12 -3.33
CA ASN A 212 -16.22 -0.93 -4.32
C ASN A 212 -17.32 -0.90 -5.40
N ASP A 213 -18.56 -0.59 -5.03
CA ASP A 213 -19.68 -0.43 -5.98
C ASP A 213 -19.46 0.80 -6.90
N ALA A 214 -18.99 1.92 -6.34
CA ALA A 214 -18.64 3.10 -7.13
C ALA A 214 -17.50 2.79 -8.12
N LEU A 215 -16.41 2.15 -7.65
CA LEU A 215 -15.28 1.72 -8.48
C LEU A 215 -15.71 0.70 -9.56
N SER A 216 -16.59 -0.23 -9.22
CA SER A 216 -17.13 -1.20 -10.17
C SER A 216 -17.96 -0.51 -11.25
N LYS A 217 -18.82 0.44 -10.89
CA LYS A 217 -19.62 1.23 -11.85
C LYS A 217 -18.73 2.08 -12.75
N GLU A 218 -17.67 2.66 -12.19
CA GLU A 218 -16.69 3.42 -12.96
C GLU A 218 -15.92 2.55 -13.95
N GLY A 219 -15.46 1.36 -13.53
CA GLY A 219 -14.81 0.39 -14.41
C GLY A 219 -15.71 -0.25 -15.47
N LEU A 220 -17.04 -0.19 -15.30
CA LEU A 220 -18.02 -0.57 -16.31
C LEU A 220 -18.29 0.55 -17.32
N ASN A 221 -18.30 1.81 -16.86
CA ASN A 221 -18.64 2.97 -17.69
C ASN A 221 -17.43 3.55 -18.44
N ASN A 222 -16.20 3.25 -17.99
CA ASN A 222 -14.96 3.78 -18.54
C ASN A 222 -13.95 2.65 -18.85
N THR A 223 -13.12 2.82 -19.88
CA THR A 223 -12.11 1.84 -20.29
C THR A 223 -10.83 1.95 -19.45
N TYR A 224 -10.68 1.10 -18.44
CA TYR A 224 -9.47 0.96 -17.63
C TYR A 224 -8.96 -0.51 -17.60
N GLY A 225 -7.64 -0.70 -17.60
CA GLY A 225 -6.99 -2.01 -17.39
C GLY A 225 -7.24 -3.06 -18.50
N LEU A 226 -7.44 -4.33 -18.11
CA LEU A 226 -7.63 -5.48 -19.01
C LEU A 226 -9.07 -5.64 -19.56
N HIS A 227 -9.96 -4.67 -19.32
CA HIS A 227 -11.33 -4.65 -19.88
C HIS A 227 -12.22 -5.85 -19.49
N ILE A 228 -11.93 -6.56 -18.40
CA ILE A 228 -12.71 -7.76 -18.04
C ILE A 228 -14.15 -7.39 -17.70
N GLY A 229 -14.39 -6.28 -16.98
CA GLY A 229 -15.73 -5.81 -16.63
C GLY A 229 -16.59 -5.44 -17.85
N SER A 230 -16.06 -4.61 -18.75
CA SER A 230 -16.75 -4.23 -19.99
C SER A 230 -17.01 -5.44 -20.91
N ASN A 231 -16.07 -6.39 -20.96
CA ASN A 231 -16.20 -7.61 -21.78
C ASN A 231 -17.24 -8.59 -21.23
N LEU A 232 -17.56 -8.54 -19.93
CA LEU A 232 -18.62 -9.37 -19.32
C LEU A 232 -20.03 -8.83 -19.62
N THR A 233 -20.16 -7.53 -19.87
CA THR A 233 -21.44 -6.90 -20.24
C THR A 233 -21.73 -6.91 -21.74
N THR A 234 -20.74 -7.20 -22.58
CA THR A 234 -20.95 -7.38 -24.02
C THR A 234 -21.67 -8.71 -24.24
N PRO A 235 -22.91 -8.73 -24.79
CA PRO A 235 -23.54 -9.98 -25.19
C PRO A 235 -22.62 -10.68 -26.19
N ALA A 236 -22.51 -12.02 -26.07
CA ALA A 236 -21.82 -12.85 -27.05
C ALA A 236 -22.59 -12.83 -28.39
N THR A 237 -22.50 -11.73 -29.11
CA THR A 237 -23.01 -11.55 -30.46
C THR A 237 -21.81 -11.24 -31.33
N THR A 238 -21.21 -12.28 -31.89
CA THR A 238 -20.76 -12.40 -33.29
C THR A 238 -19.83 -13.62 -33.38
N TRP A 239 -20.40 -14.81 -33.57
CA TRP A 239 -19.68 -15.99 -34.10
C TRP A 239 -20.53 -16.81 -35.09
N LEU A 240 -21.48 -16.17 -35.77
CA LEU A 240 -22.21 -16.79 -36.88
C LEU A 240 -22.50 -15.74 -37.96
N VAL A 241 -21.52 -15.45 -38.81
CA VAL A 241 -21.66 -15.33 -40.28
C VAL A 241 -20.27 -15.46 -40.91
N SER A 242 -19.98 -16.63 -41.48
CA SER A 242 -19.22 -16.89 -42.71
C SER A 242 -19.32 -18.38 -42.99
#